data_AF-A0AAJ1P2J0-F1
#
_entry.id   AF-A0AAJ1P2J0-F1
#
_cell.length_a   1.000
_cell.length_b   1.000
_cell.length_c   1.000
_cell.angle_alpha   90.00
_cell.angle_beta   90.00
_cell.angle_gamma   90.00
#
_symmetry.space_group_name_H-M   'P 1'
#
loop_
_entity.id
_entity.type
_entity.pdbx_description
1 polymer ?
#
loop_
_entity_poly.entity_id
_entity_poly.type
_entity_poly.pdbx_seq_one_letter_code
_entity_poly.pdbx_strand_id
1 'polypeptide(L)'
;MNNENDIFISSSTMMLEPCKHPSYRTKIIDSSGKHLYSRQTALQLIQKSCLTDVYSTYQGRRNAVQANFKFKQNVPIPINHKEYICAFPTESPASPNCIWLFYKHIHTIEFFKKLKKLKFFSQTDLP
;
A
#
# COMPACT_ATOMS: atom_id res chain seq x y z
N MET A 1 13.75 21.34 7.98
CA MET A 1 13.10 20.15 8.58
C MET A 1 11.64 20.22 8.24
N ASN A 2 11.07 19.21 7.57
CA ASN A 2 9.63 19.21 7.30
C ASN A 2 8.92 18.76 8.58
N ASN A 3 7.89 19.49 9.02
CA ASN A 3 7.09 19.09 10.17
C ASN A 3 6.38 17.77 9.85
N GLU A 4 6.42 16.82 10.79
CA GLU A 4 5.88 15.48 10.57
C GLU A 4 4.35 15.46 10.40
N ASN A 5 3.70 16.49 10.94
CA ASN A 5 2.28 16.73 10.82
C ASN A 5 1.86 17.04 9.38
N ASP A 6 2.77 17.58 8.56
CA ASP A 6 2.51 18.06 7.20
C ASP A 6 2.69 16.97 6.13
N ILE A 7 2.90 15.72 6.54
CA ILE A 7 2.87 14.59 5.61
C ILE A 7 1.40 14.22 5.32
N PHE A 8 0.99 14.44 4.08
CA PHE A 8 -0.33 14.10 3.54
C PHE A 8 -0.21 13.18 2.32
N ILE A 9 -1.24 12.37 2.09
CA ILE A 9 -1.41 11.60 0.85
C ILE A 9 -2.01 12.54 -0.20
N SER A 10 -1.51 12.48 -1.43
CA SER A 10 -1.89 13.38 -2.52
C SER A 10 -2.23 12.61 -3.79
N SER A 11 -2.82 13.28 -4.78
CA SER A 11 -3.08 12.69 -6.10
C SER A 11 -1.81 12.37 -6.93
N SER A 12 -0.62 12.76 -6.47
CA SER A 12 0.69 12.33 -7.01
C SER A 12 1.31 11.15 -6.27
N THR A 13 0.75 10.74 -5.12
CA THR A 13 1.26 9.59 -4.35
C THR A 13 1.02 8.30 -5.12
N MET A 14 2.09 7.55 -5.42
CA MET A 14 2.03 6.26 -6.12
C MET A 14 1.95 5.08 -5.15
N MET A 15 2.73 5.14 -4.07
CA MET A 15 2.97 4.00 -3.21
C MET A 15 3.40 4.41 -1.79
N LEU A 16 2.98 3.61 -0.80
CA LEU A 16 3.51 3.63 0.56
C LEU A 16 4.24 2.30 0.82
N GLU A 17 5.55 2.34 1.00
CA GLU A 17 6.37 1.18 1.34
C GLU A 17 6.70 1.18 2.84
N PRO A 18 6.64 0.04 3.55
CA PRO A 18 7.17 -0.05 4.91
C PRO A 18 8.71 0.06 4.87
N CYS A 19 9.30 0.87 5.75
CA CYS A 19 10.76 1.01 5.83
C CYS A 19 11.33 0.47 7.14
N LYS A 20 12.49 -0.19 7.05
CA LYS A 20 13.24 -0.71 8.21
C LYS A 20 14.20 0.35 8.74
N HIS A 21 13.68 1.33 9.47
CA HIS A 21 14.46 2.41 10.08
C HIS A 21 14.07 2.58 11.56
N PRO A 22 14.99 2.95 12.48
CA PRO A 22 14.66 3.11 13.91
C PRO A 22 13.55 4.13 14.16
N SER A 23 13.56 5.25 13.43
CA SER A 23 12.57 6.33 13.58
C SER A 23 11.42 6.24 12.58
N TYR A 24 11.70 5.89 11.31
CA TYR A 24 10.74 6.01 10.22
C TYR A 24 10.08 4.67 9.94
N ARG A 25 8.79 4.67 9.64
CA ARG A 25 7.98 3.46 9.43
C ARG A 25 7.47 3.33 8.00
N THR A 26 7.39 4.42 7.24
CA THR A 26 6.89 4.38 5.86
C THR A 26 7.63 5.36 4.96
N LYS A 27 8.02 4.87 3.78
CA LYS A 27 8.52 5.65 2.65
C LYS A 27 7.36 5.89 1.69
N ILE A 28 7.09 7.16 1.40
CA ILE A 28 6.06 7.61 0.46
C ILE A 28 6.77 7.92 -0.86
N ILE A 29 6.29 7.37 -1.97
CA ILE A 29 6.84 7.60 -3.32
C ILE A 29 5.81 8.33 -4.17
N ASP A 30 6.22 9.39 -4.84
CA ASP A 30 5.38 10.16 -5.76
C ASP A 30 5.72 9.94 -7.23
N SER A 31 4.81 10.41 -8.10
CA SER A 31 4.92 10.31 -9.57
C SER A 31 6.02 11.17 -10.20
N SER A 32 6.76 11.96 -9.40
CA SER A 32 7.97 12.67 -9.85
C SER A 32 9.26 11.90 -9.52
N GLY A 33 9.15 10.71 -8.91
CA GLY A 33 10.28 9.92 -8.42
C GLY A 33 10.88 10.43 -7.10
N LYS A 34 10.30 11.49 -6.52
CA LYS A 34 10.68 11.94 -5.18
C LYS A 34 10.07 11.01 -4.14
N HIS A 35 10.71 10.99 -2.98
CA HIS A 35 10.22 10.21 -1.85
C HIS A 35 10.41 10.96 -0.53
N LEU A 36 9.49 10.70 0.40
CA LEU A 36 9.49 11.23 1.76
C LEU A 36 9.44 10.08 2.77
N TYR A 37 9.89 10.33 4.00
CA TYR A 37 9.82 9.36 5.09
C TYR A 37 8.91 9.87 6.19
N SER A 38 8.02 9.00 6.69
CA SER A 38 7.13 9.28 7.81
C SER A 38 7.43 8.36 8.99
N ARG A 39 7.30 8.89 10.21
CA ARG A 39 7.25 8.09 11.45
C ARG A 39 5.94 7.32 11.62
N GLN A 40 4.88 7.69 10.88
CA GLN A 40 3.60 6.97 10.84
C GLN A 40 3.70 5.73 9.95
N THR A 41 2.92 4.68 10.24
CA THR A 41 2.76 3.54 9.33
C THR A 41 1.89 3.90 8.13
N ALA A 42 1.99 3.13 7.04
CA ALA A 42 1.13 3.30 5.87
C ALA A 42 -0.36 3.26 6.24
N LEU A 43 -0.78 2.33 7.11
CA LEU A 43 -2.16 2.28 7.59
C LEU A 43 -2.55 3.54 8.39
N GLN A 44 -1.67 4.10 9.22
CA GLN A 44 -1.93 5.35 9.93
C GLN A 44 -2.05 6.55 8.97
N LEU A 45 -1.26 6.61 7.89
CA LEU A 45 -1.36 7.65 6.86
C LEU A 45 -2.69 7.55 6.09
N ILE A 46 -3.10 6.34 5.71
CA ILE A 46 -4.40 6.06 5.07
C ILE A 46 -5.56 6.46 6.00
N GLN A 47 -5.48 6.08 7.28
CA GLN A 47 -6.47 6.43 8.31
C GLN A 47 -6.57 7.95 8.52
N LYS A 48 -5.43 8.65 8.63
CA LYS A 48 -5.35 10.11 8.74
C LYS A 48 -6.06 10.78 7.56
N SER A 49 -5.68 10.42 6.33
CA SER A 49 -6.24 11.01 5.10
C SER A 49 -7.75 10.74 4.96
N CYS A 50 -8.22 9.56 5.35
CA CYS A 50 -9.68 9.30 5.40
C CYS A 50 -10.41 10.23 6.37
N LEU A 51 -9.80 10.54 7.53
CA LEU A 51 -10.38 11.42 8.55
C LEU A 51 -10.31 12.90 8.14
N THR A 52 -9.19 13.35 7.55
CA THR A 52 -8.95 14.76 7.23
C THR A 52 -9.57 15.20 5.92
N ASP A 53 -9.46 14.41 4.86
CA ASP A 53 -9.71 14.90 3.49
C ASP A 53 -11.19 14.71 3.09
N VAL A 54 -11.87 13.78 3.76
CA VAL A 54 -13.21 13.30 3.41
C VAL A 54 -14.05 12.88 4.64
N TYR A 55 -13.66 13.34 5.83
CA TYR A 55 -14.43 13.27 7.08
C TYR A 55 -15.05 11.90 7.39
N SER A 56 -14.28 10.81 7.25
CA SER A 56 -14.79 9.45 7.40
C SER A 56 -13.72 8.48 7.91
N THR A 57 -14.11 7.30 8.38
CA THR A 57 -13.15 6.32 8.90
C THR A 57 -12.68 5.36 7.80
N TYR A 58 -11.41 4.95 7.89
CA TYR A 58 -10.86 3.82 7.12
C TYR A 58 -11.78 2.59 7.19
N GLN A 59 -12.25 2.24 8.39
CA GLN A 59 -13.05 1.04 8.61
C GLN A 59 -14.45 1.16 7.97
N GLY A 60 -15.09 2.32 8.06
CA GLY A 60 -16.37 2.58 7.41
C GLY A 60 -16.27 2.44 5.89
N ARG A 61 -15.24 3.05 5.28
CA ARG A 61 -14.95 2.93 3.85
C ARG A 61 -14.66 1.49 3.43
N ARG A 62 -13.81 0.78 4.18
CA ARG A 62 -13.50 -0.64 3.95
C ARG A 62 -14.76 -1.51 4.02
N ASN A 63 -15.58 -1.34 5.06
CA ASN A 63 -16.82 -2.10 5.24
C ASN A 63 -17.80 -1.85 4.08
N ALA A 64 -17.99 -0.59 3.68
CA ALA A 64 -18.86 -0.23 2.55
C ALA A 64 -18.40 -0.88 1.24
N VAL A 65 -17.09 -0.88 0.96
CA VAL A 65 -16.53 -1.55 -0.23
C VAL A 65 -16.73 -3.06 -0.18
N GLN A 66 -16.49 -3.70 0.98
CA GLN A 66 -16.68 -5.16 1.11
C GLN A 66 -18.14 -5.58 0.95
N ALA A 67 -19.08 -4.81 1.53
CA ALA A 67 -20.51 -5.09 1.43
C ALA A 67 -21.02 -5.00 -0.01
N ASN A 68 -20.54 -4.02 -0.79
CA ASN A 68 -21.02 -3.79 -2.16
C ASN A 68 -20.29 -4.62 -3.24
N PHE A 69 -18.99 -4.91 -3.07
CA PHE A 69 -18.15 -5.42 -4.17
C PHE A 69 -17.52 -6.80 -3.94
N LYS A 70 -17.97 -7.56 -2.93
CA LYS A 70 -17.53 -8.96 -2.65
C LYS A 70 -16.01 -9.17 -2.50
N PHE A 71 -15.22 -8.11 -2.28
CA PHE A 71 -13.77 -8.20 -2.08
C PHE A 71 -13.43 -8.92 -0.77
N LYS A 72 -12.84 -10.12 -0.88
CA LYS A 72 -12.37 -10.92 0.27
C LYS A 72 -10.99 -10.49 0.78
N GLN A 73 -10.14 -9.98 -0.10
CA GLN A 73 -8.76 -9.57 0.18
C GLN A 73 -8.42 -8.32 -0.62
N ASN A 74 -7.32 -7.64 -0.24
CA ASN A 74 -6.78 -6.45 -0.93
C ASN A 74 -7.85 -5.39 -1.23
N VAL A 75 -8.72 -5.15 -0.23
CA VAL A 75 -9.91 -4.30 -0.34
C VAL A 75 -9.48 -2.89 -0.71
N PRO A 76 -9.99 -2.31 -1.83
CA PRO A 76 -9.67 -0.95 -2.21
C PRO A 76 -10.31 0.05 -1.23
N ILE A 77 -9.58 1.12 -0.93
CA ILE A 77 -9.98 2.18 -0.02
C ILE A 77 -10.04 3.49 -0.83
N PRO A 78 -11.25 3.96 -1.20
CA PRO A 78 -11.42 5.27 -1.81
C PRO A 78 -11.13 6.35 -0.75
N ILE A 79 -9.95 6.96 -0.82
CA ILE A 79 -9.50 7.99 0.11
C ILE A 79 -10.17 9.30 -0.29
N ASN A 80 -9.90 9.82 -1.49
CA ASN A 80 -10.55 11.02 -2.02
C ASN A 80 -11.02 10.81 -3.47
N HIS A 81 -12.32 10.60 -3.63
CA HIS A 81 -13.00 10.48 -4.93
C HIS A 81 -12.83 11.70 -5.86
N LYS A 82 -12.75 12.93 -5.35
CA LYS A 82 -12.63 14.15 -6.18
C LYS A 82 -11.26 14.25 -6.86
N GLU A 83 -10.24 13.67 -6.23
CA GLU A 83 -8.85 13.65 -6.71
C GLU A 83 -8.44 12.30 -7.31
N TYR A 84 -9.40 11.36 -7.45
CA TYR A 84 -9.16 9.97 -7.88
C TYR A 84 -8.14 9.21 -7.02
N ILE A 85 -8.05 9.56 -5.72
CA ILE A 85 -7.18 8.90 -4.75
C ILE A 85 -7.90 7.68 -4.21
N CYS A 86 -7.54 6.51 -4.72
CA CYS A 86 -7.95 5.21 -4.21
C CYS A 86 -6.70 4.33 -4.06
N ALA A 87 -6.55 3.67 -2.91
CA ALA A 87 -5.39 2.84 -2.61
C ALA A 87 -5.83 1.45 -2.12
N PHE A 88 -5.03 0.42 -2.41
CA PHE A 88 -5.26 -0.94 -1.92
C PHE A 88 -3.96 -1.54 -1.36
N PRO A 89 -4.06 -2.42 -0.35
CA PRO A 89 -2.90 -3.09 0.21
C PRO A 89 -2.51 -4.31 -0.64
N THR A 90 -1.21 -4.62 -0.69
CA THR A 90 -0.70 -5.84 -1.36
C THR A 90 -1.00 -7.12 -0.57
N GLU A 91 -1.13 -7.01 0.75
CA GLU A 91 -1.42 -8.10 1.69
C GLU A 91 -2.26 -7.59 2.88
N SER A 92 -2.19 -8.23 4.06
CA SER A 92 -2.91 -7.73 5.24
C SER A 92 -2.38 -6.35 5.67
N PRO A 93 -3.23 -5.33 5.89
CA PRO A 93 -2.83 -4.02 6.42
C PRO A 93 -2.06 -4.04 7.75
N ALA A 94 -2.16 -5.14 8.51
CA ALA A 94 -1.43 -5.36 9.76
C ALA A 94 -0.06 -6.02 9.56
N SER A 95 0.27 -6.46 8.34
CA SER A 95 1.57 -7.07 8.03
C SER A 95 2.69 -6.02 8.00
N PRO A 96 3.87 -6.31 8.58
CA PRO A 96 5.02 -5.41 8.55
C PRO A 96 5.58 -5.19 7.12
N ASN A 97 5.22 -6.05 6.15
CA ASN A 97 5.65 -5.93 4.76
C ASN A 97 4.57 -5.33 3.84
N CYS A 98 3.39 -4.95 4.39
CA CYS A 98 2.28 -4.45 3.59
C CYS A 98 2.64 -3.13 2.87
N ILE A 99 2.65 -3.19 1.54
CA ILE A 99 2.74 -2.04 0.66
C ILE A 99 1.31 -1.57 0.33
N TRP A 100 1.13 -0.27 0.15
CA TRP A 100 -0.12 0.30 -0.38
C TRP A 100 0.13 0.91 -1.76
N LEU A 101 -0.67 0.51 -2.75
CA LEU A 101 -0.57 0.96 -4.15
C LEU A 101 -1.76 1.86 -4.52
N PHE A 102 -1.51 2.91 -5.28
CA PHE A 102 -2.52 3.89 -5.69
C PHE A 102 -2.96 3.68 -7.13
N TYR A 103 -4.25 3.40 -7.35
CA TYR A 103 -4.79 2.96 -8.64
C TYR A 103 -4.45 3.89 -9.82
N LYS A 104 -4.48 5.20 -9.59
CA LYS A 104 -4.22 6.24 -10.61
C LYS A 104 -2.87 6.07 -11.32
N HIS A 105 -1.90 5.41 -10.69
CA HIS A 105 -0.53 5.27 -11.20
C HIS A 105 -0.21 3.85 -11.70
N ILE A 106 -1.18 2.93 -11.65
CA ILE A 106 -1.01 1.55 -12.11
C ILE A 106 -1.48 1.44 -13.56
N HIS A 107 -0.53 1.21 -14.46
CA HIS A 107 -0.78 1.11 -15.90
C HIS A 107 -0.96 -0.34 -16.37
N THR A 108 -0.21 -1.28 -15.76
CA THR A 108 -0.19 -2.71 -16.12
C THR A 108 -0.17 -3.55 -14.85
N ILE A 109 -0.85 -4.71 -14.87
CA ILE A 109 -0.79 -5.72 -13.81
C ILE A 109 -0.50 -7.07 -14.49
N GLU A 110 0.59 -7.72 -14.10
CA GLU A 110 1.04 -8.99 -14.67
C GLU A 110 0.96 -10.12 -13.64
N PHE A 111 0.50 -11.30 -14.08
CA PHE A 111 0.32 -12.47 -13.22
C PHE A 111 1.35 -13.56 -13.53
N PHE A 112 2.42 -13.61 -12.74
CA PHE A 112 3.43 -14.66 -12.86
C PHE A 112 2.96 -15.96 -12.21
N LYS A 113 2.87 -17.05 -12.99
CA LYS A 113 2.73 -18.40 -12.44
C LYS A 113 4.01 -18.75 -11.68
N LYS A 114 3.87 -19.08 -10.39
CA LYS A 114 4.99 -19.49 -9.53
C LYS A 114 5.70 -20.69 -10.14
N LEU A 115 6.97 -20.52 -10.55
CA LEU A 115 7.81 -21.62 -11.01
C LEU A 115 7.91 -22.66 -9.90
N LYS A 116 7.52 -23.91 -10.19
CA LYS A 116 7.81 -25.03 -9.29
C LYS A 116 9.33 -25.12 -9.17
N LYS A 117 9.87 -25.16 -7.94
CA LYS A 117 11.31 -25.36 -7.71
C LYS A 117 11.74 -26.66 -8.39
N LEU A 118 12.42 -26.56 -9.52
CA LEU A 118 13.16 -27.66 -10.12
C LEU A 118 14.35 -27.95 -9.20
N LYS A 119 14.28 -29.05 -8.45
CA LYS A 119 15.46 -29.64 -7.83
C LYS A 119 16.24 -30.36 -8.91
N PHE A 120 17.36 -29.79 -9.33
CA PHE A 120 18.38 -30.56 -10.02
C PHE A 120 19.10 -31.41 -8.97
N PHE A 121 19.05 -32.73 -9.15
CA PHE A 121 19.97 -33.64 -8.46
C PHE A 121 21.14 -33.87 -9.43
N SER A 122 22.35 -33.48 -9.02
CA SER A 122 23.57 -33.88 -9.72
C SER A 122 23.83 -35.37 -9.47
N GLN A 123 24.41 -36.05 -10.46
CA GLN A 123 24.60 -37.50 -10.44
C GLN A 123 25.74 -37.98 -9.51
N THR A 124 26.07 -37.18 -8.50
CA THR A 124 27.07 -37.43 -7.44
C THR A 124 26.43 -37.85 -6.11
N ASP A 125 25.10 -37.79 -6.00
CA ASP A 125 24.37 -37.95 -4.73
C ASP A 125 23.63 -39.30 -4.67
N LEU A 126 24.30 -40.38 -5.05
CA LEU A 126 23.88 -41.77 -4.81
C LEU A 126 25.02 -42.53 -4.10
N PRO A 127 24.70 -43.34 -3.07
CA PRO A 127 25.70 -44.06 -2.26
C PRO A 127 26.30 -45.28 -2.98
#